data_AF-A0A7V1Z8V7-F1
#
_entry.id   AF-A0A7V1Z8V7-F1
#
_cell.length_a   1.000
_cell.length_b   1.000
_cell.length_c   1.000
_cell.angle_alpha   90.00
_cell.angle_beta   90.00
_cell.angle_gamma   90.00
#
_symmetry.space_group_name_H-M   'P 1'
#
loop_
_entity.id
_entity.type
_entity.pdbx_description
1 polymer ?
#
loop_
_entity_poly.entity_id
_entity_poly.type
_entity_poly.pdbx_seq_one_letter_code
_entity_poly.pdbx_strand_id
1 'polypeptide(L)'
;MARPENQRVPVNPDYGLAPALSGQRWPPADSSRPIPISQPKSTLRRQAFDPMQVQLRQENGRWRLVIGQEVLKDFAGQETEAMFALHVIRFYRLNERITIGEGDAGIEFWLSYGQAPRGRLPGQQTVPIAPQRLRVVPLGNDYWITDGRYRYFRFPRLEDAQQVVEIIQRYGFTQLGIVGRPQPVMLYWLAD
;
A
#
# COMPACT_ATOMS: atom_id res chain seq x y z
N MET A 1 -40.82 7.58 9.04
CA MET A 1 -39.60 8.29 9.50
C MET A 1 -38.54 7.25 9.79
N ALA A 2 -37.60 7.03 8.88
CA ALA A 2 -36.54 6.03 9.01
C ALA A 2 -35.23 6.73 9.40
N ARG A 3 -34.58 6.22 10.45
CA ARG A 3 -33.27 6.67 10.94
C ARG A 3 -32.19 6.37 9.87
N PRO A 4 -31.25 7.29 9.60
CA PRO A 4 -30.14 6.97 8.70
C PRO A 4 -29.20 5.97 9.36
N GLU A 5 -28.93 4.92 8.60
CA GLU A 5 -28.04 3.81 8.88
C GLU A 5 -26.60 4.32 9.03
N ASN A 6 -25.93 3.90 10.11
CA ASN A 6 -24.55 4.24 10.42
C ASN A 6 -23.62 3.90 9.25
N GLN A 7 -23.23 4.92 8.51
CA GLN A 7 -22.19 4.87 7.50
C GLN A 7 -20.86 4.54 8.20
N ARG A 8 -20.44 3.28 8.10
CA ARG A 8 -19.11 2.85 8.55
C ARG A 8 -18.07 3.66 7.78
N VAL A 9 -17.46 4.59 8.48
CA VAL A 9 -16.22 5.26 8.07
C VAL A 9 -15.18 4.16 7.80
N PRO A 10 -14.53 4.11 6.63
CA PRO A 10 -13.42 3.18 6.44
C PRO A 10 -12.32 3.57 7.43
N VAL A 11 -12.03 2.67 8.36
CA VAL A 11 -10.89 2.78 9.27
C VAL A 11 -9.65 2.59 8.41
N ASN A 12 -8.98 3.70 8.13
CA ASN A 12 -7.67 3.74 7.49
C ASN A 12 -6.74 2.76 8.23
N PRO A 13 -5.94 1.92 7.55
CA PRO A 13 -5.09 0.95 8.22
C PRO A 13 -4.09 1.71 9.10
N ASP A 14 -4.08 1.39 10.39
CA ASP A 14 -3.07 1.84 11.33
C ASP A 14 -1.68 1.56 10.76
N TYR A 15 -0.97 2.61 10.31
CA TYR A 15 0.47 2.60 10.09
C TYR A 15 1.16 2.60 11.47
N GLY A 16 0.93 1.53 12.24
CA GLY A 16 1.39 1.39 13.62
C GLY A 16 2.82 0.86 13.67
N LEU A 17 3.79 1.75 13.77
CA LEU A 17 5.14 1.42 14.22
C LEU A 17 5.07 0.95 15.68
N ALA A 18 5.26 -0.35 15.97
CA ALA A 18 5.43 -0.82 17.35
C ALA A 18 6.63 -1.77 17.48
N PRO A 19 7.31 -1.79 18.64
CA PRO A 19 8.50 -2.60 18.86
C PRO A 19 8.19 -4.11 19.00
N ALA A 20 9.13 -4.95 18.58
CA ALA A 20 9.03 -6.41 18.64
C ALA A 20 9.39 -6.95 20.04
N LEU A 21 8.57 -7.86 20.59
CA LEU A 21 8.91 -8.66 21.76
C LEU A 21 9.65 -9.93 21.31
N SER A 22 10.78 -10.21 21.96
CA SER A 22 11.70 -11.30 21.61
C SER A 22 11.34 -12.60 22.34
N GLY A 23 11.40 -13.75 21.66
CA GLY A 23 11.78 -15.01 22.33
C GLY A 23 10.88 -16.26 22.22
N GLN A 24 10.41 -16.69 21.05
CA GLN A 24 9.89 -18.07 20.92
C GLN A 24 10.47 -18.83 19.71
N ARG A 25 11.02 -20.02 19.98
CA ARG A 25 11.50 -21.01 18.99
C ARG A 25 10.36 -21.99 18.65
N TRP A 26 10.23 -22.35 17.38
CA TRP A 26 9.18 -23.22 16.83
C TRP A 26 9.65 -24.69 16.70
N PRO A 27 8.76 -25.71 16.84
CA PRO A 27 9.11 -27.13 16.69
C PRO A 27 9.18 -27.60 15.22
N PRO A 28 9.87 -28.71 14.89
CA PRO A 28 10.03 -29.16 13.50
C PRO A 28 8.73 -29.75 12.93
N ALA A 29 8.48 -29.49 11.64
CA ALA A 29 7.31 -29.98 10.91
C ALA A 29 7.50 -31.44 10.43
N ASP A 30 6.50 -32.28 10.67
CA ASP A 30 6.40 -33.66 10.17
C ASP A 30 5.83 -33.66 8.73
N SER A 31 6.51 -34.32 7.79
CA SER A 31 6.33 -34.18 6.34
C SER A 31 5.96 -35.50 5.66
N SER A 32 4.73 -35.97 5.88
CA SER A 32 4.32 -37.31 5.40
C SER A 32 2.96 -37.38 4.66
N ARG A 33 2.36 -36.26 4.23
CA ARG A 33 1.14 -36.28 3.39
C ARG A 33 1.27 -35.33 2.20
N PRO A 34 1.06 -35.78 0.94
CA PRO A 34 0.85 -34.87 -0.17
C PRO A 34 -0.52 -34.20 0.01
N ILE A 35 -0.51 -32.96 0.49
CA ILE A 35 -1.69 -32.09 0.47
C ILE A 35 -1.89 -31.71 -1.00
N PRO A 36 -3.09 -31.86 -1.60
CA PRO A 36 -3.36 -31.26 -2.90
C PRO A 36 -3.13 -29.75 -2.76
N ILE A 37 -2.04 -29.26 -3.37
CA ILE A 37 -1.68 -27.84 -3.36
C ILE A 37 -2.66 -27.13 -4.30
N SER A 38 -3.87 -26.86 -3.81
CA SER A 38 -4.64 -25.72 -4.29
C SER A 38 -3.78 -24.50 -3.97
N GLN A 39 -2.91 -24.11 -4.91
CA GLN A 39 -2.08 -22.92 -4.76
C GLN A 39 -3.02 -21.78 -4.35
N PRO A 40 -2.81 -21.11 -3.19
CA PRO A 40 -3.62 -19.97 -2.85
C PRO A 40 -3.52 -18.98 -4.01
N LYS A 41 -4.63 -18.78 -4.72
CA LYS A 41 -4.71 -17.90 -5.90
C LYS A 41 -4.21 -16.53 -5.47
N SER A 42 -3.03 -16.17 -5.94
CA SER A 42 -2.38 -14.88 -5.72
C SER A 42 -3.36 -13.74 -5.96
N THR A 43 -3.46 -12.79 -5.03
CA THR A 43 -4.32 -11.60 -5.18
C THR A 43 -3.72 -10.58 -6.15
N LEU A 44 -2.45 -10.76 -6.54
CA LEU A 44 -1.71 -9.87 -7.44
C LEU A 44 -2.49 -9.59 -8.74
N ARG A 45 -2.72 -8.30 -9.00
CA ARG A 45 -3.25 -7.77 -10.25
C ARG A 45 -2.27 -6.76 -10.84
N ARG A 46 -2.19 -6.72 -12.16
CA ARG A 46 -1.36 -5.78 -12.92
C ARG A 46 -2.23 -5.09 -13.95
N GLN A 47 -2.13 -3.77 -14.03
CA GLN A 47 -2.88 -2.94 -14.96
C GLN A 47 -1.94 -1.95 -15.62
N ALA A 48 -1.80 -2.04 -16.93
CA ALA A 48 -1.12 -1.03 -17.74
C ALA A 48 -2.10 0.04 -18.19
N PHE A 49 -1.61 1.27 -18.36
CA PHE A 49 -2.41 2.41 -18.83
C PHE A 49 -1.51 3.49 -19.42
N ASP A 50 -2.09 4.37 -20.23
CA ASP A 50 -1.40 5.57 -20.70
C ASP A 50 -1.47 6.66 -19.61
N PRO A 51 -0.32 7.11 -19.04
CA PRO A 51 -0.32 8.19 -18.07
C PRO A 51 -1.02 9.42 -18.63
N MET A 52 -0.94 9.68 -19.95
CA MET A 52 -1.50 10.86 -20.58
C MET A 52 -3.03 10.88 -20.67
N GLN A 53 -3.68 9.73 -20.52
CA GLN A 53 -5.13 9.59 -20.60
C GLN A 53 -5.81 9.59 -19.22
N VAL A 54 -5.04 9.57 -18.13
CA VAL A 54 -5.61 9.62 -16.77
C VAL A 54 -6.26 10.97 -16.52
N GLN A 55 -7.56 10.99 -16.28
CA GLN A 55 -8.33 12.21 -16.01
C GLN A 55 -8.69 12.26 -14.53
N LEU A 56 -8.71 13.46 -13.95
CA LEU A 56 -9.34 13.69 -12.66
C LEU A 56 -10.82 14.06 -12.92
N ARG A 57 -11.75 13.32 -12.31
CA ARG A 57 -13.18 13.60 -12.37
C ARG A 57 -13.78 13.73 -10.98
N GLN A 58 -14.74 14.63 -10.84
CA GLN A 58 -15.58 14.74 -9.66
C GLN A 58 -16.97 14.19 -9.98
N GLU A 59 -17.38 13.16 -9.26
CA GLU A 59 -18.66 12.48 -9.44
C GLU A 59 -19.28 12.18 -8.08
N ASN A 60 -20.50 12.63 -7.83
CA ASN A 60 -21.21 12.44 -6.55
C ASN A 60 -20.40 12.85 -5.31
N GLY A 61 -19.68 13.98 -5.41
CA GLY A 61 -18.83 14.48 -4.32
C GLY A 61 -17.54 13.70 -4.09
N ARG A 62 -17.19 12.76 -4.99
CA ARG A 62 -15.96 11.98 -4.93
C ARG A 62 -15.03 12.36 -6.06
N TRP A 63 -13.76 12.51 -5.72
CA TRP A 63 -12.66 12.75 -6.65
C TRP A 63 -12.04 11.42 -7.06
N ARG A 64 -11.95 11.19 -8.38
CA ARG A 64 -11.44 9.95 -8.95
C ARG A 64 -10.46 10.22 -10.06
N LEU A 65 -9.38 9.45 -10.09
CA LEU A 65 -8.57 9.26 -11.27
C LEU A 65 -9.22 8.18 -12.13
N VAL A 66 -9.46 8.48 -13.40
CA VAL A 66 -10.16 7.59 -14.34
C VAL A 66 -9.43 7.49 -15.67
N ILE A 67 -9.64 6.38 -16.39
CA ILE A 67 -9.22 6.19 -17.78
C ILE A 67 -10.47 5.75 -18.56
N GLY A 68 -10.98 6.63 -19.43
CA GLY A 68 -12.26 6.40 -20.09
C GLY A 68 -13.42 6.32 -19.08
N GLN A 69 -13.96 5.12 -18.88
CA GLN A 69 -14.98 4.82 -17.86
C GLN A 69 -14.43 4.03 -16.66
N GLU A 70 -13.18 3.60 -16.70
CA GLU A 70 -12.58 2.82 -15.62
C GLU A 70 -12.05 3.74 -14.52
N VAL A 71 -12.39 3.42 -13.27
CA VAL A 71 -11.83 4.11 -12.10
C VAL A 71 -10.47 3.52 -11.77
N LEU A 72 -9.43 4.32 -11.97
CA LEU A 72 -8.08 3.96 -11.59
C LEU A 72 -7.90 4.10 -10.08
N LYS A 73 -8.31 5.23 -9.47
CA LYS A 73 -8.22 5.43 -8.01
C LYS A 73 -9.30 6.40 -7.52
N ASP A 74 -9.91 6.09 -6.39
CA ASP A 74 -10.91 6.93 -5.73
C ASP A 74 -10.31 7.56 -4.46
N PHE A 75 -10.44 8.89 -4.34
CA PHE A 75 -9.91 9.70 -3.24
C PHE A 75 -11.00 10.20 -2.29
N ALA A 76 -12.25 9.75 -2.47
CA ALA A 76 -13.43 10.28 -1.78
C ALA A 76 -13.48 11.81 -1.91
N GLY A 77 -13.74 12.55 -0.83
CA GLY A 77 -13.81 14.03 -0.87
C GLY A 77 -12.46 14.76 -0.95
N GLN A 78 -11.33 14.05 -1.12
CA GLN A 78 -9.98 14.61 -1.00
C GLN A 78 -9.44 15.14 -2.33
N GLU A 79 -9.89 16.33 -2.72
CA GLU A 79 -9.52 16.97 -4.00
C GLU A 79 -8.02 17.20 -4.14
N THR A 80 -7.39 17.77 -3.10
CA THR A 80 -5.96 18.16 -3.13
C THR A 80 -5.07 16.94 -3.32
N GLU A 81 -5.39 15.85 -2.63
CA GLU A 81 -4.74 14.56 -2.74
C GLU A 81 -4.92 13.96 -4.13
N ALA A 82 -6.12 14.04 -4.70
CA ALA A 82 -6.40 13.54 -6.04
C ALA A 82 -5.66 14.32 -7.12
N MET A 83 -5.60 15.66 -7.01
CA MET A 83 -4.81 16.52 -7.88
C MET A 83 -3.31 16.20 -7.77
N PHE A 84 -2.79 16.04 -6.56
CA PHE A 84 -1.40 15.68 -6.35
C PHE A 84 -1.08 14.30 -6.92
N ALA A 85 -1.96 13.31 -6.75
CA ALA A 85 -1.80 11.99 -7.37
C ALA A 85 -1.75 12.06 -8.90
N LEU A 86 -2.60 12.88 -9.54
CA LEU A 86 -2.52 13.10 -10.98
C LEU A 86 -1.16 13.69 -11.38
N HIS A 87 -0.65 14.64 -10.60
CA HIS A 87 0.66 15.23 -10.82
C HIS A 87 1.79 14.20 -10.67
N VAL A 88 1.74 13.34 -9.65
CA VAL A 88 2.67 12.21 -9.45
C VAL A 88 2.68 11.28 -10.66
N ILE A 89 1.50 10.89 -11.16
CA ILE A 89 1.37 10.03 -12.36
C ILE A 89 2.01 10.68 -13.58
N ARG A 90 1.76 11.98 -13.81
CA ARG A 90 2.29 12.68 -14.98
C ARG A 90 3.79 12.91 -14.89
N PHE A 91 4.26 13.36 -13.73
CA PHE A 91 5.66 13.67 -13.48
C PHE A 91 6.55 12.43 -13.65
N TYR A 92 6.20 11.32 -12.99
CA TYR A 92 6.97 10.08 -13.07
C TYR A 92 6.62 9.21 -14.29
N ARG A 93 5.64 9.63 -15.11
CA ARG A 93 5.13 8.88 -16.26
C ARG A 93 4.71 7.47 -15.85
N LEU A 94 3.96 7.36 -14.74
CA LEU A 94 3.49 6.08 -14.23
C LEU A 94 2.51 5.47 -15.24
N ASN A 95 2.83 4.31 -15.79
CA ASN A 95 2.06 3.66 -16.86
C ASN A 95 1.59 2.26 -16.47
N GLU A 96 1.88 1.85 -15.25
CA GLU A 96 1.54 0.53 -14.74
C GLU A 96 1.31 0.58 -13.24
N ARG A 97 0.26 -0.13 -12.80
CA ARG A 97 -0.07 -0.35 -11.40
C ARG A 97 -0.10 -1.85 -11.12
N ILE A 98 0.55 -2.26 -10.05
CA ILE A 98 0.44 -3.61 -9.47
C ILE A 98 -0.29 -3.48 -8.14
N THR A 99 -1.36 -4.24 -7.95
CA THR A 99 -2.11 -4.29 -6.69
C THR A 99 -1.94 -5.67 -6.07
N ILE A 100 -1.67 -5.74 -4.77
CA ILE A 100 -1.64 -6.98 -3.99
C ILE A 100 -2.53 -6.79 -2.75
N GLY A 101 -3.26 -7.82 -2.36
CA GLY A 101 -4.22 -7.79 -1.27
C GLY A 101 -5.59 -7.28 -1.72
N GLU A 102 -6.54 -7.30 -0.79
CA GLU A 102 -7.93 -6.90 -1.00
C GLU A 102 -8.38 -5.94 0.10
N GLY A 103 -9.37 -5.09 -0.21
CA GLY A 103 -9.94 -4.12 0.74
C GLY A 103 -8.88 -3.21 1.36
N ASP A 104 -8.96 -3.02 2.68
CA ASP A 104 -8.08 -2.13 3.44
C ASP A 104 -6.63 -2.64 3.59
N ALA A 105 -6.36 -3.88 3.19
CA ALA A 105 -5.02 -4.47 3.15
C ALA A 105 -4.39 -4.43 1.73
N GLY A 106 -5.08 -3.83 0.77
CA GLY A 106 -4.57 -3.67 -0.59
C GLY A 106 -3.42 -2.65 -0.65
N ILE A 107 -2.31 -3.02 -1.29
CA ILE A 107 -1.18 -2.13 -1.58
C ILE A 107 -0.98 -1.98 -3.08
N GLU A 108 -0.48 -0.82 -3.50
CA GLU A 108 -0.25 -0.48 -4.90
C GLU A 108 1.24 -0.16 -5.14
N PHE A 109 1.83 -0.76 -6.18
CA PHE A 109 3.10 -0.36 -6.75
C PHE A 109 2.86 0.28 -8.09
N TRP A 110 3.49 1.42 -8.32
CA TRP A 110 3.38 2.14 -9.57
C TRP A 110 4.72 2.15 -10.27
N LEU A 111 4.72 1.78 -11.55
CA LEU A 111 5.92 1.64 -12.37
C LEU A 111 5.90 2.64 -13.53
N SER A 112 7.11 2.99 -13.98
CA SER A 112 7.38 3.81 -15.16
C SER A 112 8.08 2.93 -16.18
N TYR A 113 7.34 2.50 -17.20
CA TYR A 113 7.78 1.60 -18.27
C TYR A 113 8.52 0.35 -17.76
N GLY A 114 7.90 -0.33 -16.78
CA GLY A 114 8.43 -1.56 -16.18
C GLY A 114 9.59 -1.35 -15.20
N GLN A 115 9.90 -0.10 -14.83
CA GLN A 115 10.95 0.27 -13.88
C GLN A 115 10.37 1.03 -12.68
N ALA A 116 11.09 1.03 -11.57
CA ALA A 116 10.78 1.94 -10.46
C ALA A 116 10.91 3.41 -10.94
N PRO A 117 9.95 4.30 -10.60
CA PRO A 117 10.04 5.71 -10.93
C PRO A 117 11.25 6.35 -10.23
N ARG A 118 11.95 7.24 -10.95
CA ARG A 118 13.15 7.93 -10.48
C ARG A 118 12.96 9.44 -10.54
N GLY A 119 13.67 10.15 -9.67
CA GLY A 119 13.61 11.60 -9.55
C GLY A 119 13.03 12.05 -8.21
N ARG A 120 12.86 13.36 -8.06
CA ARG A 120 12.25 13.98 -6.87
C ARG A 120 11.22 14.99 -7.33
N LEU A 121 9.95 14.72 -7.06
CA LEU A 121 8.88 15.66 -7.25
C LEU A 121 8.89 16.68 -6.09
N PRO A 122 8.88 18.00 -6.34
CA PRO A 122 8.78 19.00 -5.28
C PRO A 122 7.54 18.81 -4.40
N GLY A 123 7.69 18.97 -3.09
CA GLY A 123 6.60 18.82 -2.12
C GLY A 123 6.18 17.38 -1.84
N GLN A 124 6.80 16.36 -2.46
CA GLN A 124 6.49 14.98 -2.15
C GLN A 124 6.94 14.60 -0.74
N GLN A 125 6.13 13.76 -0.08
CA GLN A 125 6.50 13.11 1.16
C GLN A 125 6.95 11.69 0.87
N THR A 126 8.09 11.29 1.41
CA THR A 126 8.58 9.92 1.30
C THR A 126 9.03 9.37 2.64
N VAL A 127 8.84 8.06 2.81
CA VAL A 127 9.44 7.29 3.89
C VAL A 127 10.58 6.44 3.29
N PRO A 128 11.80 6.50 3.83
CA PRO A 128 12.90 5.66 3.35
C PRO A 128 12.62 4.19 3.70
N ILE A 129 12.98 3.30 2.77
CA ILE A 129 12.87 1.85 2.93
C ILE A 129 14.21 1.22 2.57
N ALA A 130 14.66 0.25 3.38
CA ALA A 130 15.83 -0.57 3.09
C ALA A 130 15.39 -1.93 2.53
N PRO A 131 15.28 -2.11 1.19
CA PRO A 131 14.65 -3.30 0.58
C PRO A 131 15.32 -4.62 1.01
N GLN A 132 16.65 -4.60 1.16
CA GLN A 132 17.44 -5.77 1.58
C GLN A 132 17.23 -6.18 3.04
N ARG A 133 16.64 -5.31 3.86
CA ARG A 133 16.35 -5.60 5.28
C ARG A 133 14.90 -6.01 5.51
N LEU A 134 14.04 -5.84 4.51
CA LEU A 134 12.63 -6.17 4.61
C LEU A 134 12.45 -7.68 4.76
N ARG A 135 11.60 -8.04 5.72
CA ARG A 135 11.16 -9.41 5.97
C ARG A 135 9.72 -9.41 6.46
N VAL A 136 9.06 -10.54 6.27
CA VAL A 136 7.72 -10.79 6.81
C VAL A 136 7.86 -11.41 8.19
N VAL A 137 7.11 -10.90 9.17
CA VAL A 137 7.00 -11.48 10.51
C VAL A 137 5.54 -11.73 10.85
N PRO A 138 5.18 -12.90 11.41
CA PRO A 138 3.84 -13.12 11.95
C PRO A 138 3.67 -12.32 13.24
N LEU A 139 2.51 -11.70 13.42
CA LEU A 139 2.13 -11.02 14.66
C LEU A 139 0.62 -11.08 14.85
N GLY A 140 0.18 -11.81 15.89
CA GLY A 140 -1.23 -12.13 16.05
C GLY A 140 -1.72 -13.00 14.90
N ASN A 141 -2.84 -12.61 14.28
CA ASN A 141 -3.41 -13.29 13.12
C ASN A 141 -2.94 -12.72 11.78
N ASP A 142 -2.02 -11.76 11.81
CA ASP A 142 -1.57 -11.03 10.63
C ASP A 142 -0.08 -11.21 10.38
N TYR A 143 0.32 -10.83 9.18
CA TYR A 143 1.70 -10.79 8.70
C TYR A 143 2.12 -9.35 8.48
N TRP A 144 3.26 -8.96 9.04
CA TRP A 144 3.78 -7.61 8.94
C TRP A 144 5.08 -7.57 8.17
N ILE A 145 5.22 -6.57 7.31
CA ILE A 145 6.47 -6.26 6.62
C ILE A 145 7.28 -5.30 7.48
N THR A 146 8.50 -5.70 7.83
CA THR A 146 9.37 -4.94 8.72
C THR A 146 10.83 -4.98 8.25
N ASP A 147 11.59 -3.93 8.57
CA ASP A 147 13.06 -3.94 8.49
C ASP A 147 13.75 -4.28 9.84
N GLY A 148 12.94 -4.60 10.86
CA GLY A 148 13.34 -4.81 12.25
C GLY A 148 13.23 -3.57 13.14
N ARG A 149 13.14 -2.37 12.57
CA ARG A 149 12.92 -1.12 13.31
C ARG A 149 11.49 -0.62 13.16
N TYR A 150 10.95 -0.70 11.95
CA TYR A 150 9.64 -0.20 11.59
C TYR A 150 8.77 -1.32 11.01
N ARG A 151 7.46 -1.24 11.25
CA ARG A 151 6.45 -2.08 10.60
C ARG A 151 5.74 -1.23 9.56
N TYR A 152 5.87 -1.58 8.29
CA TYR A 152 5.40 -0.76 7.18
C TYR A 152 3.97 -1.10 6.78
N PHE A 153 3.69 -2.39 6.59
CA PHE A 153 2.43 -2.88 6.04
C PHE A 153 1.97 -4.15 6.74
N ARG A 154 0.66 -4.30 6.87
CA ARG A 154 -0.03 -5.43 7.47
C ARG A 154 -0.81 -6.18 6.40
N PHE A 155 -0.73 -7.51 6.41
CA PHE A 155 -1.48 -8.39 5.52
C PHE A 155 -2.12 -9.52 6.31
N PRO A 156 -3.36 -9.91 6.00
CA PRO A 156 -3.98 -11.10 6.59
C PRO A 156 -3.41 -12.41 6.03
N ARG A 157 -2.72 -12.35 4.89
CA ARG A 157 -2.18 -13.52 4.17
C ARG A 157 -0.67 -13.43 4.05
N LEU A 158 0.00 -14.56 4.31
CA LEU A 158 1.46 -14.65 4.24
C LEU A 158 1.95 -14.44 2.80
N GLU A 159 1.26 -15.02 1.84
CA GLU A 159 1.67 -14.99 0.43
C GLU A 159 1.66 -13.56 -0.12
N ASP A 160 0.65 -12.77 0.23
CA ASP A 160 0.56 -11.36 -0.17
C ASP A 160 1.71 -10.54 0.44
N ALA A 161 2.02 -10.75 1.73
CA ALA A 161 3.15 -10.09 2.39
C ALA A 161 4.50 -10.46 1.77
N GLN A 162 4.70 -11.74 1.42
CA GLN A 162 5.92 -12.22 0.77
C GLN A 162 6.07 -11.62 -0.63
N GLN A 163 5.00 -11.63 -1.43
CA GLN A 163 5.00 -11.03 -2.77
C GLN A 163 5.33 -9.54 -2.74
N VAL A 164 4.87 -8.81 -1.73
CA VAL A 164 5.23 -7.40 -1.56
C VAL A 164 6.72 -7.23 -1.31
N VAL A 165 7.32 -8.03 -0.41
CA VAL A 165 8.78 -7.98 -0.18
C VAL A 165 9.54 -8.30 -1.46
N GLU A 166 9.11 -9.32 -2.21
CA GLU A 166 9.71 -9.70 -3.48
C GLU A 166 9.64 -8.58 -4.52
N ILE A 167 8.49 -7.90 -4.66
CA ILE A 167 8.33 -6.76 -5.57
C ILE A 167 9.23 -5.61 -5.16
N ILE A 168 9.25 -5.26 -3.86
CA ILE A 168 10.09 -4.18 -3.35
C ILE A 168 11.57 -4.44 -3.66
N GLN A 169 12.03 -5.67 -3.44
CA GLN A 169 13.40 -6.08 -3.72
C GLN A 169 13.68 -6.14 -5.23
N ARG A 170 12.79 -6.73 -6.03
CA ARG A 170 12.95 -6.89 -7.49
C ARG A 170 13.10 -5.56 -8.20
N TYR A 171 12.29 -4.56 -7.86
CA TYR A 171 12.35 -3.24 -8.49
C TYR A 171 13.29 -2.27 -7.77
N GLY A 172 13.88 -2.68 -6.64
CA GLY A 172 14.81 -1.86 -5.88
C GLY A 172 14.19 -0.59 -5.30
N PHE A 173 12.92 -0.65 -4.86
CA PHE A 173 12.27 0.49 -4.23
C PHE A 173 12.96 0.84 -2.90
N THR A 174 13.44 2.08 -2.78
CA THR A 174 14.14 2.59 -1.58
C THR A 174 13.40 3.73 -0.90
N GLN A 175 12.29 4.17 -1.48
CA GLN A 175 11.45 5.26 -0.97
C GLN A 175 9.98 4.88 -1.22
N LEU A 176 9.14 5.05 -0.20
CA LEU A 176 7.69 4.97 -0.30
C LEU A 176 7.14 6.39 -0.39
N GLY A 177 6.59 6.76 -1.54
CA GLY A 177 5.89 8.04 -1.72
C GLY A 177 4.49 7.99 -1.10
N ILE A 178 4.11 9.05 -0.40
CA ILE A 178 2.81 9.17 0.26
C ILE A 178 2.04 10.33 -0.38
N VAL A 179 0.81 10.05 -0.80
CA VAL A 179 -0.18 11.05 -1.21
C VAL A 179 -1.23 11.17 -0.12
N GLY A 180 -1.50 12.40 0.31
CA GLY A 180 -2.30 12.65 1.51
C GLY A 180 -1.46 12.62 2.78
N ARG A 181 -2.10 12.86 3.91
CA ARG A 181 -1.42 12.95 5.21
C ARG A 181 -1.44 11.60 5.91
N PRO A 182 -0.27 11.04 6.29
CA PRO A 182 -0.24 10.14 7.44
C PRO A 182 -0.51 11.03 8.67
N GLN A 183 -1.71 10.91 9.26
CA GLN A 183 -2.26 11.79 10.32
C GLN A 183 -1.24 12.04 11.44
N PRO A 184 -1.10 13.26 12.04
CA PRO A 184 -2.20 14.07 12.60
C PRO A 184 -2.10 15.61 12.38
N VAL A 185 -3.12 16.37 12.80
CA VAL A 185 -3.23 17.84 12.60
C VAL A 185 -2.61 18.71 13.71
N MET A 186 -2.19 18.12 14.83
CA MET A 186 -1.26 18.73 15.78
C MET A 186 -0.69 17.64 16.69
N LEU A 187 0.61 17.69 16.94
CA LEU A 187 1.29 16.97 18.03
C LEU A 187 2.20 17.97 18.76
N TYR A 188 2.13 18.01 20.09
CA TYR A 188 2.97 18.89 20.91
C TYR A 188 3.36 18.20 22.23
N TRP A 189 4.54 18.53 22.76
CA TRP A 189 5.07 18.08 24.05
C TRP A 189 5.67 19.30 24.77
N LEU A 190 5.39 19.48 26.07
CA LEU A 190 5.90 20.58 26.90
C LEU A 190 6.75 20.03 28.05
N ALA A 191 7.86 20.70 28.35
CA ALA A 191 8.65 20.50 29.55
C ALA A 191 9.13 21.88 30.04
N ASP A 192 9.07 22.13 31.34
CA ASP A 192 9.92 23.15 31.99
C ASP A 192 11.33 22.60 32.15
#